data_AF-A0A7S2VHC1-F1
#
_entry.id   AF-A0A7S2VHC1-F1
#
_cell.length_a   1.000
_cell.length_b   1.000
_cell.length_c   1.000
_cell.angle_alpha   90.00
_cell.angle_beta   90.00
_cell.angle_gamma   90.00
#
_symmetry.space_group_name_H-M   'P 1'
#
loop_
_entity.id
_entity.type
_entity.pdbx_description
1 polymer ?
#
loop_
_entity_poly.entity_id
_entity_poly.type
_entity_poly.pdbx_seq_one_letter_code
_entity_poly.pdbx_strand_id
1 'polypeptide(L)'
;VLPDDPMIFKVRLTNRGEKPSAFELVLDNTANTGGLVVLFSADTLSAPQAVSLGGKYDENSSTVVTISVLRGFADFRYKPVSIIMRTVCGSPFLNEQVKLELWNKKDATTGDTFIEYARPCPEVRWAGDLLRDNKFVVNSKSTGSLPVTIYNPATSVIGSFHEIVARNDRLEAVRLEYRRVGDAWDDSIARTFDTDQGTGTVEINFAKEGVENRGFATIEWDIAGSGLVDGQYEIRVQSICNPINGASADFNRFTEQTISGSIDRQAPKQYGRPTPIETLMPGGQVKFSFSEPIDCTAPYSFDFHVTLDGLLNNKNEKRLFDKDNLLVLCEYNTISFAFDYDNVDYTDLMGRWVRAELFNVKDKAGNKLQHPVTYSVPHATLDLDSVEVSFEVLLDTPCATGEASQDKETIEQQVASKMGLPEATRVVVNDLICRQSSNQLAVTIHIVNDIPTSRPSFTPSVSPTTSSAPSGSPSALPSSAPSSHPTTSNAPSNHPSSTPTLDPTASPTETPTSAPVTGRPTDSPTSS
;
A
#
# COMPACT_ATOMS: atom_id res chain seq x y z
N VAL A 1 29.12 22.83 22.88
CA VAL A 1 29.54 21.47 23.30
C VAL A 1 28.36 20.56 23.07
N LEU A 2 28.56 19.41 22.42
CA LEU A 2 27.47 18.46 22.20
C LEU A 2 27.03 17.85 23.54
N PRO A 3 25.78 17.38 23.67
CA PRO A 3 25.23 16.83 24.92
C PRO A 3 26.05 15.71 25.55
N ASP A 4 26.68 14.89 24.71
CA ASP A 4 27.44 13.71 25.14
C ASP A 4 28.94 14.00 25.27
N ASP A 5 29.38 15.20 24.88
CA ASP A 5 30.76 15.63 25.00
C ASP A 5 31.00 16.35 26.33
N PRO A 6 32.13 16.11 27.01
CA PRO A 6 32.49 16.88 28.18
C PRO A 6 32.85 18.33 27.81
N MET A 7 32.31 19.28 28.56
CA MET A 7 32.74 20.67 28.52
C MET A 7 34.02 20.84 29.33
N ILE A 8 35.11 21.22 28.66
CA ILE A 8 36.45 21.26 29.25
C ILE A 8 36.83 22.69 29.66
N PHE A 9 37.07 22.88 30.95
CA PHE A 9 37.65 24.09 31.53
C PHE A 9 39.10 23.85 31.95
N LYS A 10 40.01 24.70 31.47
CA LYS A 10 41.41 24.72 31.94
C LYS A 10 41.53 25.75 33.05
N VAL A 11 41.66 25.29 34.29
CA VAL A 11 41.71 26.15 35.47
C VAL A 11 43.15 26.22 35.98
N ARG A 12 43.66 27.44 36.18
CA ARG A 12 44.97 27.64 36.80
C ARG A 12 44.82 27.82 38.30
N LEU A 13 45.40 26.91 39.07
CA LEU A 13 45.51 27.01 40.52
C LEU A 13 46.85 27.63 40.86
N THR A 14 46.89 28.52 41.85
CA THR A 14 48.13 29.21 42.25
C THR A 14 48.14 29.41 43.76
N ASN A 15 49.19 28.90 44.41
CA ASN A 15 49.48 29.22 45.80
C ASN A 15 50.31 30.51 45.85
N ARG A 16 49.75 31.56 46.44
CA ARG A 16 50.43 32.85 46.67
C ARG A 16 51.09 32.94 48.04
N GLY A 17 50.91 31.95 48.91
CA GLY A 17 51.54 31.86 50.22
C GLY A 17 53.01 31.51 50.11
N GLU A 18 53.80 31.88 51.11
CA GLU A 18 55.27 31.70 51.08
C GLU A 18 55.72 30.23 51.16
N LYS A 19 54.87 29.36 51.73
CA LYS A 19 55.19 27.95 51.98
C LYS A 19 54.35 27.01 51.11
N PRO A 20 54.86 25.79 50.83
CA PRO A 20 54.05 24.71 50.27
C PRO A 20 52.85 24.41 51.16
N SER A 21 51.69 24.23 50.54
CA SER A 21 50.42 24.05 51.24
C SER A 21 49.54 23.02 50.52
N ALA A 22 48.80 22.25 51.33
CA ALA A 22 47.76 21.35 50.84
C ALA A 22 46.42 22.10 50.77
N PHE A 23 45.78 22.01 49.61
CA PHE A 23 44.46 22.54 49.34
C PHE A 23 43.51 21.41 49.00
N GLU A 24 42.22 21.66 49.13
CA GLU A 24 41.18 20.80 48.60
C GLU A 24 40.26 21.58 47.68
N LEU A 25 39.88 20.94 46.59
CA LEU A 25 38.86 21.40 45.66
C LEU A 25 37.54 20.73 45.99
N VAL A 26 36.50 21.54 46.13
CA VAL A 26 35.15 21.10 46.47
C VAL A 26 34.17 21.67 45.47
N LEU A 27 33.20 20.87 45.05
CA LEU A 27 32.07 21.32 44.25
C LEU A 27 31.02 22.00 45.13
N ASP A 28 30.61 23.21 44.78
CA ASP A 28 29.46 23.86 45.41
C ASP A 28 28.17 23.28 44.83
N ASN A 29 27.63 22.26 45.51
CA ASN A 29 26.40 21.60 45.08
C ASN A 29 25.13 22.43 45.26
N THR A 30 25.19 23.58 45.96
CA THR A 30 23.99 24.40 46.21
C THR A 30 23.40 24.96 44.92
N ALA A 31 24.24 25.22 43.91
CA ALA A 31 23.84 25.73 42.61
C ALA A 31 23.66 24.64 41.53
N ASN A 32 24.12 23.41 41.79
CA ASN A 32 24.07 22.29 40.84
C ASN A 32 22.75 21.51 40.90
N THR A 33 21.63 22.21 40.80
CA THR A 33 20.30 21.59 40.93
C THR A 33 19.92 20.70 39.74
N GLY A 34 20.59 20.86 38.59
CA GLY A 34 20.37 20.05 37.39
C GLY A 34 21.25 18.80 37.28
N GLY A 35 22.05 18.49 38.32
CA GLY A 35 22.83 17.26 38.39
C GLY A 35 23.96 17.17 37.37
N LEU A 36 24.61 18.29 37.04
CA LEU A 36 25.83 18.27 36.22
C LEU A 36 26.90 17.43 36.92
N VAL A 37 27.56 16.55 36.17
CA VAL A 37 28.66 15.74 36.71
C VAL A 37 29.97 16.47 36.44
N VAL A 38 30.64 16.90 37.51
CA VAL A 38 31.91 17.63 37.40
C VAL A 38 33.06 16.72 37.75
N LEU A 39 34.00 16.56 36.82
CA LEU A 39 35.19 15.74 36.96
C LEU A 39 36.43 16.64 37.11
N PHE A 40 37.31 16.27 38.03
CA PHE A 40 38.65 16.80 38.18
C PHE A 40 39.65 15.74 37.74
N SER A 41 40.39 16.00 36.66
CA SER A 41 41.42 15.07 36.15
C SER A 41 40.94 13.61 36.00
N ALA A 42 39.67 13.44 35.57
CA ALA A 42 38.92 12.18 35.39
C ALA A 42 38.16 11.63 36.62
N ASP A 43 38.41 12.12 37.83
CA ASP A 43 37.67 11.70 39.04
C ASP A 43 36.50 12.63 39.35
N THR A 44 35.40 12.10 39.90
CA THR A 44 34.23 12.93 40.24
C THR A 44 34.52 13.84 41.44
N LEU A 45 34.15 15.12 41.34
CA LEU A 45 34.21 16.10 42.43
C LEU A 45 33.02 16.00 43.42
N SER A 46 32.41 14.83 43.54
CA SER A 46 31.38 14.53 44.54
C SER A 46 31.92 14.55 45.97
N ALA A 47 33.22 14.34 46.13
CA ALA A 47 33.96 14.48 47.38
C ALA A 47 35.13 15.47 47.19
N PRO A 48 35.61 16.11 48.27
CA PRO A 48 36.78 16.98 48.22
C PRO A 48 38.00 16.27 47.63
N GLN A 49 38.67 16.90 46.67
CA GLN A 49 39.88 16.39 46.00
C GLN A 49 41.10 17.19 46.45
N ALA A 50 42.14 16.53 46.95
CA ALA A 50 43.33 17.19 47.46
C ALA A 50 44.27 17.63 46.32
N VAL A 51 44.85 18.83 46.45
CA VAL A 51 45.84 19.40 45.54
C VAL A 51 46.98 20.00 46.36
N SER A 52 48.21 19.56 46.10
CA SER A 52 49.40 20.11 46.75
C SER A 52 50.10 21.09 45.83
N LEU A 53 50.38 22.30 46.32
CA LEU A 53 51.08 23.35 45.57
C LEU A 53 52.29 23.83 46.37
N GLY A 54 53.39 24.13 45.67
CA GLY A 54 54.57 24.77 46.26
C GLY A 54 54.27 26.17 46.79
N GLY A 55 55.17 26.75 47.57
CA GLY A 55 55.10 28.15 47.98
C GLY A 55 55.34 29.09 46.81
N LYS A 56 55.05 30.37 46.97
CA LYS A 56 55.13 31.42 45.93
C LYS A 56 56.48 31.46 45.18
N TYR A 57 57.57 31.05 45.83
CA TYR A 57 58.91 31.05 45.24
C TYR A 57 59.32 29.71 44.61
N ASP A 58 58.45 28.70 44.64
CA ASP A 58 58.67 27.38 44.05
C ASP A 58 58.17 27.33 42.59
N GLU A 59 58.81 26.50 41.77
CA GLU A 59 58.39 26.24 40.38
C GLU A 59 56.99 25.61 40.30
N ASN A 60 56.62 24.83 41.32
CA ASN A 60 55.31 24.17 41.45
C ASN A 60 54.27 25.01 42.23
N SER A 61 54.48 26.33 42.33
CA SER A 61 53.54 27.27 42.95
C SER A 61 52.22 27.41 42.19
N SER A 62 52.22 27.08 40.90
CA SER A 62 51.02 27.07 40.05
C SER A 62 50.95 25.83 39.20
N THR A 63 49.73 25.31 39.02
CA THR A 63 49.45 24.19 38.10
C THR A 63 48.16 24.45 37.34
N VAL A 64 48.06 23.91 36.13
CA VAL A 64 46.84 23.97 35.31
C VAL A 64 46.17 22.61 35.40
N VAL A 65 44.92 22.61 35.88
CA VAL A 65 44.09 21.44 36.02
C VAL A 65 42.98 21.46 34.99
N THR A 66 42.54 20.26 34.58
CA THR A 66 41.40 20.10 33.68
C THR A 66 40.17 19.75 34.50
N ILE A 67 39.13 20.53 34.29
CA ILE A 67 37.81 20.29 34.86
C ILE A 67 36.85 20.01 33.72
N SER A 68 36.29 18.81 33.72
CA SER A 68 35.31 18.39 32.72
C SER A 68 33.93 18.43 33.35
N VAL A 69 33.02 19.19 32.76
CA VAL A 69 31.61 19.19 33.13
C VAL A 69 30.88 18.33 32.12
N LEU A 70 30.15 17.33 32.58
CA LEU A 70 29.26 16.50 31.79
C LEU A 70 27.81 16.95 32.03
N ARG A 71 26.97 16.79 31.01
CA ARG A 71 25.56 17.16 31.09
C ARG A 71 24.83 16.34 32.15
N GLY A 72 23.95 17.00 32.90
CA GLY A 72 23.09 16.37 33.88
C GLY A 72 21.82 15.79 33.25
N PHE A 73 20.84 15.44 34.08
CA PHE A 73 19.58 14.89 33.60
C PHE A 73 18.69 15.97 32.96
N ALA A 74 17.95 15.57 31.92
CA ALA A 74 16.80 16.24 31.30
C ALA A 74 16.91 17.68 30.77
N ASP A 75 17.99 18.43 31.05
CA ASP A 75 18.16 19.82 30.62
C ASP A 75 19.31 20.01 29.62
N PHE A 76 19.32 21.18 28.99
CA PHE A 76 20.41 21.65 28.12
C PHE A 76 20.99 22.98 28.56
N ARG A 77 20.31 23.68 29.48
CA ARG A 77 20.77 24.95 30.07
C ARG A 77 20.70 24.84 31.58
N TYR A 78 21.80 25.17 32.23
CA TYR A 78 22.03 24.98 33.66
C TYR A 78 22.55 26.27 34.28
N LYS A 79 22.31 26.44 35.59
CA LYS A 79 22.98 27.48 36.37
C LYS A 79 24.50 27.25 36.36
N PRO A 80 25.32 28.31 36.50
CA PRO A 80 26.76 28.18 36.66
C PRO A 80 27.09 27.27 37.84
N VAL A 81 28.14 26.47 37.69
CA VAL A 81 28.62 25.58 38.76
C VAL A 81 29.88 26.17 39.34
N SER A 82 29.99 26.19 40.66
CA SER A 82 31.15 26.77 41.32
C SER A 82 32.07 25.74 41.93
N ILE A 83 33.37 25.98 41.81
CA ILE A 83 34.39 25.21 42.51
C ILE A 83 34.99 26.08 43.59
N ILE A 84 35.13 25.50 44.76
CA ILE A 84 35.70 26.12 45.94
C ILE A 84 37.06 25.50 46.18
N MET A 85 38.10 26.34 46.26
CA MET A 85 39.42 25.94 46.71
C MET A 85 39.61 26.45 48.14
N ARG A 86 39.96 25.55 49.06
CA ARG A 86 40.20 25.89 50.47
C ARG A 86 41.40 25.16 51.03
N THR A 87 41.99 25.69 52.09
CA THR A 87 43.15 25.07 52.77
C THR A 87 42.71 23.88 53.61
N VAL A 88 43.48 22.78 53.59
CA VAL A 88 43.20 21.58 54.40
C VAL A 88 43.57 21.80 55.89
N CYS A 89 44.43 22.79 56.17
CA CYS A 89 44.92 23.09 57.51
C CYS A 89 44.38 24.44 58.02
N GLY A 90 43.62 24.44 59.12
CA GLY A 90 43.35 25.66 59.88
C GLY A 90 42.04 25.61 60.66
N SER A 91 42.08 26.05 61.92
CA SER A 91 40.95 26.27 62.82
C SER A 91 39.68 26.77 62.09
N PRO A 92 38.45 26.38 62.50
CA PRO A 92 37.17 26.71 61.83
C PRO A 92 36.90 28.20 61.58
N PHE A 93 37.77 29.09 62.05
CA PHE A 93 37.70 30.55 61.96
C PHE A 93 38.59 31.19 60.87
N LEU A 94 39.45 30.44 60.16
CA LEU A 94 40.35 30.96 59.10
C LEU A 94 40.19 30.23 57.76
N ASN A 95 38.95 29.90 57.39
CA ASN A 95 38.68 29.29 56.10
C ASN A 95 38.70 30.37 55.01
N GLU A 96 39.89 30.80 54.57
CA GLU A 96 40.01 31.51 53.30
C GLU A 96 39.63 30.53 52.18
N GLN A 97 38.49 30.81 51.55
CA GLN A 97 37.96 30.02 50.45
C GLN A 97 37.92 30.90 49.21
N VAL A 98 38.41 30.36 48.09
CA VAL A 98 38.28 31.01 46.79
C VAL A 98 37.23 30.26 45.99
N LYS A 99 36.20 30.97 45.54
CA LYS A 99 35.12 30.44 44.71
C LYS A 99 35.35 30.86 43.26
N LEU A 100 35.29 29.90 42.34
CA LEU A 100 35.35 30.14 40.90
C LEU A 100 34.08 29.59 40.25
N GLU A 101 33.34 30.46 39.57
CA GLU A 101 32.17 30.07 38.78
C GLU A 101 32.56 29.62 37.36
N LEU A 102 32.08 28.45 36.97
CA LEU A 102 32.22 27.90 35.62
C LEU A 102 30.94 28.13 34.81
N TRP A 103 31.10 28.72 33.64
CA TRP A 103 30.04 29.01 32.68
C TRP A 103 30.63 29.12 31.27
N ASN A 104 29.84 28.87 30.22
CA ASN A 104 30.27 28.99 28.82
C ASN A 104 29.46 30.01 28.01
N LYS A 105 28.33 30.47 28.54
CA LYS A 105 27.46 31.46 27.92
C LYS A 105 27.05 32.52 28.92
N LYS A 106 26.80 33.71 28.40
CA LYS A 106 26.32 34.87 29.14
C LYS A 106 25.24 35.56 28.33
N ASP A 107 24.11 35.84 28.97
CA ASP A 107 23.00 36.57 28.36
C ASP A 107 23.44 38.01 28.12
N ALA A 108 23.30 38.51 26.89
CA ALA A 108 23.72 39.86 26.55
C ALA A 108 22.81 40.94 27.17
N THR A 109 21.56 40.60 27.48
CA THR A 109 20.55 41.54 27.98
C THR A 109 20.52 41.55 29.50
N THR A 110 20.44 40.38 30.13
CA THR A 110 20.36 40.27 31.60
C THR A 110 21.74 40.22 32.26
N GLY A 111 22.78 39.83 31.52
CA GLY A 111 24.11 39.60 32.06
C GLY A 111 24.27 38.28 32.79
N ASP A 112 23.23 37.44 32.85
CA ASP A 112 23.26 36.16 33.56
C ASP A 112 24.16 35.15 32.85
N THR A 113 24.95 34.43 33.63
CA THR A 113 25.85 33.38 33.14
C THR A 113 25.19 32.02 33.27
N PHE A 114 25.54 31.08 32.38
CA PHE A 114 24.98 29.74 32.37
C PHE A 114 25.91 28.73 31.70
N ILE A 115 25.67 27.45 32.01
CA ILE A 115 26.25 26.32 31.29
C ILE A 115 25.21 25.82 30.29
N GLU A 116 25.55 25.82 29.01
CA GLU A 116 24.66 25.40 27.92
C GLU A 116 25.32 24.37 27.01
N TYR A 117 24.61 23.26 26.80
CA TYR A 117 24.91 22.24 25.81
C TYR A 117 24.05 22.47 24.57
N ALA A 118 24.60 22.10 23.42
CA ALA A 118 23.87 22.18 22.16
C ALA A 118 22.63 21.29 22.22
N ARG A 119 21.49 21.79 21.76
CA ARG A 119 20.26 21.00 21.63
C ARG A 119 20.23 20.28 20.29
N PRO A 120 19.68 19.05 20.22
CA PRO A 120 19.32 18.46 18.93
C PRO A 120 18.25 19.32 18.25
N CYS A 121 18.03 19.10 16.95
CA CYS A 121 16.93 19.79 16.29
C CYS A 121 15.58 19.46 16.95
N PRO A 122 14.67 20.45 17.04
CA PRO A 122 13.33 20.22 17.55
C PRO A 122 12.63 19.06 16.84
N GLU A 123 12.06 18.14 17.62
CA GLU A 123 11.21 17.09 17.09
C GLU A 123 9.91 17.68 16.52
N VAL A 124 9.40 17.04 15.47
CA VAL A 124 8.16 17.45 14.79
C VAL A 124 7.32 16.21 14.57
N ARG A 125 6.01 16.27 14.84
CA ARG A 125 5.10 15.12 14.69
C ARG A 125 3.97 15.47 13.76
N TRP A 126 3.43 14.48 13.04
CA TRP A 126 2.16 14.67 12.34
C TRP A 126 1.01 14.90 13.31
N ALA A 127 0.01 15.64 12.86
CA ALA A 127 -1.22 15.87 13.61
C ALA A 127 -2.44 15.97 12.67
N GLY A 128 -3.64 15.95 13.25
CA GLY A 128 -4.89 16.06 12.50
C GLY A 128 -5.18 14.82 11.63
N ASP A 129 -5.83 15.05 10.49
CA ASP A 129 -6.30 13.99 9.60
C ASP A 129 -5.17 13.15 9.02
N LEU A 130 -4.01 13.77 8.72
CA LEU A 130 -2.84 13.08 8.20
C LEU A 130 -2.29 12.04 9.20
N LEU A 131 -2.28 12.35 10.50
CA LEU A 131 -1.87 11.38 11.52
C LEU A 131 -2.92 10.27 11.68
N ARG A 132 -4.22 10.62 11.67
CA ARG A 132 -5.31 9.67 11.87
C ARG A 132 -5.38 8.65 10.74
N ASP A 133 -5.37 9.14 9.51
CA ASP A 133 -5.63 8.33 8.33
C ASP A 133 -4.33 7.70 7.79
N ASN A 134 -3.17 8.23 8.20
CA ASN A 134 -1.82 7.85 7.74
C ASN A 134 -1.71 7.76 6.21
N LYS A 135 -2.52 8.58 5.53
CA LYS A 135 -2.55 8.71 4.07
C LYS A 135 -3.22 10.02 3.68
N PHE A 136 -2.96 10.48 2.46
CA PHE A 136 -3.73 11.58 1.87
C PHE A 136 -4.24 11.19 0.48
N VAL A 137 -5.39 11.73 0.11
CA VAL A 137 -6.00 11.53 -1.20
C VAL A 137 -6.46 12.89 -1.70
N VAL A 138 -6.01 13.26 -2.89
CA VAL A 138 -6.36 14.52 -3.54
C VAL A 138 -7.14 14.19 -4.80
N ASN A 139 -8.41 14.61 -4.82
CA ASN A 139 -9.32 14.29 -5.89
C ASN A 139 -9.77 15.54 -6.66
N SER A 140 -10.56 15.36 -7.72
CA SER A 140 -11.09 16.47 -8.55
C SER A 140 -11.95 17.48 -7.80
N LYS A 141 -12.47 17.12 -6.62
CA LYS A 141 -13.29 18.01 -5.77
C LYS A 141 -12.48 18.70 -4.69
N SER A 142 -11.28 18.22 -4.38
CA SER A 142 -10.35 18.93 -3.51
C SER A 142 -10.12 20.32 -4.10
N THR A 143 -10.08 21.35 -3.25
CA THR A 143 -9.89 22.77 -3.64
C THR A 143 -8.54 23.05 -4.31
N GLY A 144 -7.77 22.01 -4.64
CA GLY A 144 -6.38 22.11 -5.06
C GLY A 144 -5.41 22.29 -3.91
N SER A 145 -5.90 22.42 -2.66
CA SER A 145 -5.08 22.52 -1.45
C SER A 145 -5.29 21.33 -0.51
N LEU A 146 -4.27 21.03 0.28
CA LEU A 146 -4.32 20.03 1.35
C LEU A 146 -3.86 20.66 2.67
N PRO A 147 -4.69 20.72 3.72
CA PRO A 147 -4.25 21.18 5.04
C PRO A 147 -3.23 20.20 5.62
N VAL A 148 -2.05 20.70 5.93
CA VAL A 148 -0.98 19.94 6.57
C VAL A 148 -0.77 20.48 7.98
N THR A 149 -1.04 19.64 8.97
CA THR A 149 -0.88 20.00 10.38
C THR A 149 0.23 19.18 11.03
N ILE A 150 1.13 19.88 11.71
CA ILE A 150 2.19 19.29 12.52
C ILE A 150 2.06 19.73 13.97
N TYR A 151 2.74 19.00 14.85
CA TYR A 151 2.78 19.26 16.28
C TYR A 151 4.23 19.32 16.77
N ASN A 152 4.52 20.31 17.62
CA ASN A 152 5.77 20.47 18.35
C ASN A 152 5.62 19.88 19.77
N PRO A 153 6.16 18.68 20.05
CA PRO A 153 6.07 18.07 21.39
C PRO A 153 6.77 18.89 22.47
N ALA A 154 7.76 19.68 22.10
CA ALA A 154 8.54 20.49 23.02
C ALA A 154 7.96 21.91 23.21
N THR A 155 6.76 22.20 22.70
CA THR A 155 6.17 23.55 22.74
C THR A 155 6.13 24.18 24.14
N SER A 156 5.95 23.37 25.19
CA SER A 156 5.91 23.83 26.58
C SER A 156 7.29 24.17 27.16
N VAL A 157 8.36 23.61 26.57
CA VAL A 157 9.74 23.73 27.04
C VAL A 157 10.53 24.76 26.22
N ILE A 158 10.38 24.72 24.90
CA ILE A 158 11.14 25.55 23.97
C ILE A 158 10.27 26.56 23.20
N GLY A 159 8.97 26.64 23.48
CA GLY A 159 8.08 27.56 22.78
C GLY A 159 7.71 27.09 21.38
N SER A 160 7.05 27.97 20.63
CA SER A 160 6.58 27.69 19.26
C SER A 160 7.72 27.72 18.23
N PHE A 161 7.54 27.22 17.00
CA PHE A 161 8.63 27.22 16.02
C PHE A 161 9.02 28.65 15.62
N HIS A 162 8.05 29.55 15.48
CA HIS A 162 8.31 30.97 15.24
C HIS A 162 9.17 31.60 16.35
N GLU A 163 8.89 31.29 17.62
CA GLU A 163 9.66 31.81 18.74
C GLU A 163 11.10 31.25 18.76
N ILE A 164 11.29 29.98 18.40
CA ILE A 164 12.63 29.36 18.33
C ILE A 164 13.49 30.09 17.29
N VAL A 165 12.95 30.33 16.10
CA VAL A 165 13.65 31.08 15.04
C VAL A 165 13.89 32.54 15.45
N ALA A 166 12.89 33.20 16.05
CA ALA A 166 13.01 34.60 16.48
C ALA A 166 14.07 34.81 17.58
N ARG A 167 14.30 33.82 18.45
CA ARG A 167 15.40 33.84 19.45
C ARG A 167 16.78 33.59 18.84
N ASN A 168 16.88 33.41 17.52
CA ASN A 168 18.11 33.07 16.82
C ASN A 168 18.75 31.78 17.39
N ASP A 169 17.89 30.82 17.75
CA ASP A 169 18.32 29.47 18.09
C ASP A 169 18.75 28.73 16.81
N ARG A 170 19.20 27.49 16.93
CA ARG A 170 19.74 26.76 15.77
C ARG A 170 18.72 26.45 14.68
N LEU A 171 17.42 26.38 14.99
CA LEU A 171 16.38 26.01 14.03
C LEU A 171 16.34 27.01 12.88
N GLU A 172 16.50 26.52 11.65
CA GLU A 172 16.46 27.33 10.43
C GLU A 172 15.10 27.21 9.74
N ALA A 173 14.58 25.97 9.64
CA ALA A 173 13.34 25.69 8.96
C ALA A 173 12.70 24.39 9.46
N VAL A 174 11.37 24.33 9.33
CA VAL A 174 10.60 23.09 9.43
C VAL A 174 9.87 22.93 8.10
N ARG A 175 10.36 22.05 7.23
CA ARG A 175 9.91 21.95 5.83
C ARG A 175 9.02 20.73 5.61
N LEU A 176 8.06 20.89 4.70
CA LEU A 176 7.32 19.78 4.12
C LEU A 176 7.99 19.39 2.80
N GLU A 177 8.49 18.17 2.73
CA GLU A 177 9.07 17.60 1.51
C GLU A 177 8.11 16.58 0.91
N TYR A 178 8.12 16.48 -0.42
CA TYR A 178 7.37 15.47 -1.14
C TYR A 178 8.24 14.80 -2.20
N ARG A 179 7.89 13.57 -2.59
CA ARG A 179 8.48 12.87 -3.73
C ARG A 179 7.45 11.92 -4.36
N ARG A 180 7.71 11.44 -5.57
CA ARG A 180 6.96 10.29 -6.08
C ARG A 180 7.43 9.02 -5.39
N VAL A 181 6.52 8.07 -5.21
CA VAL A 181 6.86 6.76 -4.68
C VAL A 181 7.91 6.10 -5.58
N GLY A 182 9.05 5.75 -4.99
CA GLY A 182 10.19 5.12 -5.67
C GLY A 182 11.32 6.08 -6.06
N ASP A 183 11.07 7.39 -6.09
CA ASP A 183 12.11 8.38 -6.36
C ASP A 183 13.01 8.60 -5.13
N ALA A 184 14.23 9.09 -5.34
CA ALA A 184 15.08 9.54 -4.23
C ALA A 184 14.51 10.83 -3.62
N TRP A 185 14.72 11.04 -2.32
CA TRP A 185 14.46 12.35 -1.72
C TRP A 185 15.51 13.35 -2.26
N ASP A 186 15.06 14.41 -2.93
CA ASP A 186 15.89 15.40 -3.62
C ASP A 186 15.65 16.84 -3.11
N ASP A 187 15.19 16.96 -1.86
CA ASP A 187 14.80 18.23 -1.23
C ASP A 187 13.69 18.99 -1.99
N SER A 188 12.81 18.27 -2.70
CA SER A 188 11.58 18.84 -3.26
C SER A 188 10.64 19.33 -2.15
N ILE A 189 10.60 20.65 -1.96
CA ILE A 189 9.82 21.30 -0.90
C ILE A 189 8.43 21.68 -1.43
N ALA A 190 7.41 21.33 -0.66
CA ALA A 190 6.03 21.69 -0.93
C ALA A 190 5.83 23.20 -0.85
N ARG A 191 4.84 23.73 -1.59
CA ARG A 191 4.59 25.17 -1.69
C ARG A 191 3.20 25.53 -1.17
N THR A 192 3.07 26.72 -0.59
CA THR A 192 1.80 27.32 -0.17
C THR A 192 1.60 28.67 -0.87
N PHE A 193 0.38 29.18 -0.88
CA PHE A 193 0.11 30.54 -1.33
C PHE A 193 0.82 31.56 -0.43
N ASP A 194 1.40 32.59 -1.04
CA ASP A 194 1.98 33.71 -0.34
C ASP A 194 0.86 34.61 0.21
N THR A 195 0.65 34.58 1.53
CA THR A 195 -0.36 35.40 2.20
C THR A 195 0.04 36.88 2.34
N ASP A 196 1.32 37.20 2.21
CA ASP A 196 1.86 38.54 2.44
C ASP A 196 1.88 39.39 1.16
N GLN A 197 2.20 38.78 0.01
CA GLN A 197 2.26 39.48 -1.28
C GLN A 197 1.07 39.19 -2.21
N GLY A 198 0.20 38.23 -1.87
CA GLY A 198 -1.04 37.92 -2.59
C GLY A 198 -0.91 37.49 -4.05
N THR A 199 0.31 37.42 -4.58
CA THR A 199 0.62 37.08 -5.98
C THR A 199 1.88 36.22 -6.06
N GLY A 200 1.83 35.03 -5.45
CA GLY A 200 2.96 34.10 -5.49
C GLY A 200 2.71 32.81 -4.70
N THR A 201 3.65 31.88 -4.83
CA THR A 201 3.75 30.71 -3.94
C THR A 201 5.10 30.74 -3.22
N VAL A 202 5.12 30.36 -1.95
CA VAL A 202 6.32 30.25 -1.12
C VAL A 202 6.54 28.80 -0.69
N GLU A 203 7.78 28.44 -0.37
CA GLU A 203 8.10 27.14 0.20
C GLU A 203 7.50 27.00 1.60
N ILE A 204 6.91 25.84 1.88
CA ILE A 204 6.31 25.56 3.18
C ILE A 204 7.41 25.46 4.22
N ASN A 205 7.39 26.42 5.14
CA ASN A 205 8.23 26.44 6.32
C ASN A 205 7.38 26.75 7.56
N PHE A 206 7.04 25.74 8.35
CA PHE A 206 6.22 25.89 9.57
C PHE A 206 6.88 26.74 10.67
N ALA A 207 8.17 27.07 10.52
CA ALA A 207 8.87 27.96 11.45
C ALA A 207 8.79 29.44 11.08
N LYS A 208 8.22 29.77 9.90
CA LYS A 208 8.06 31.14 9.39
C LYS A 208 6.63 31.44 8.94
N GLU A 209 5.96 30.43 8.41
CA GLU A 209 4.64 30.48 7.82
C GLU A 209 3.63 29.71 8.67
N GLY A 210 2.35 30.00 8.46
CA GLY A 210 1.25 29.22 9.00
C GLY A 210 0.75 29.67 10.37
N VAL A 211 -0.37 29.09 10.79
CA VAL A 211 -1.00 29.44 12.06
C VAL A 211 -0.51 28.49 13.13
N GLU A 212 0.18 29.03 14.13
CA GLU A 212 0.57 28.29 15.32
C GLU A 212 -0.40 28.51 16.47
N ASN A 213 -0.86 27.42 17.08
CA ASN A 213 -1.73 27.46 18.25
C ASN A 213 -1.43 26.28 19.18
N ARG A 214 -0.97 26.56 20.40
CA ARG A 214 -0.71 25.56 21.46
C ARG A 214 0.18 24.38 20.98
N GLY A 215 1.19 24.69 20.18
CA GLY A 215 2.15 23.71 19.64
C GLY A 215 1.74 23.04 18.34
N PHE A 216 0.54 23.30 17.82
CA PHE A 216 0.13 22.86 16.49
C PHE A 216 0.45 23.95 15.46
N ALA A 217 0.94 23.56 14.29
CA ALA A 217 1.16 24.45 13.15
C ALA A 217 0.44 23.88 11.93
N THR A 218 -0.36 24.69 11.25
CA THR A 218 -1.10 24.29 10.03
C THR A 218 -0.77 25.20 8.87
N ILE A 219 -0.46 24.59 7.71
CA ILE A 219 -0.26 25.27 6.42
C ILE A 219 -1.04 24.53 5.33
N GLU A 220 -1.62 25.28 4.40
CA GLU A 220 -2.28 24.72 3.21
C GLU A 220 -1.23 24.42 2.12
N TRP A 221 -1.03 23.15 1.80
CA TRP A 221 -0.21 22.77 0.66
C TRP A 221 -0.97 23.01 -0.63
N ASP A 222 -0.49 23.94 -1.46
CA ASP A 222 -1.03 24.25 -2.78
C ASP A 222 -0.60 23.19 -3.81
N ILE A 223 -1.39 22.14 -3.95
CA ILE A 223 -1.14 21.04 -4.88
C ILE A 223 -1.46 21.45 -6.32
N ALA A 224 -2.48 22.29 -6.52
CA ALA A 224 -2.87 22.77 -7.84
C ALA A 224 -1.79 23.67 -8.46
N GLY A 225 -1.28 24.65 -7.71
CA GLY A 225 -0.22 25.55 -8.17
C GLY A 225 1.18 24.92 -8.17
N SER A 226 1.39 23.81 -7.47
CA SER A 226 2.66 23.05 -7.51
C SER A 226 2.91 22.31 -8.83
N GLY A 227 1.93 22.23 -9.74
CA GLY A 227 2.09 21.55 -11.03
C GLY A 227 2.30 20.03 -10.93
N LEU A 228 1.94 19.43 -9.80
CA LEU A 228 2.04 17.99 -9.58
C LEU A 228 1.06 17.27 -10.50
N VAL A 229 1.52 16.20 -11.16
CA VAL A 229 0.66 15.35 -11.99
C VAL A 229 0.05 14.22 -11.15
N ASP A 230 -0.97 13.56 -11.67
CA ASP A 230 -1.60 12.44 -10.98
C ASP A 230 -0.60 11.29 -10.77
N GLY A 231 -0.68 10.61 -9.63
CA GLY A 231 0.25 9.56 -9.23
C GLY A 231 0.32 9.31 -7.73
N GLN A 232 1.23 8.42 -7.34
CA GLN A 232 1.51 8.08 -5.94
C GLN A 232 2.68 8.92 -5.43
N TYR A 233 2.50 9.51 -4.25
CA TYR A 233 3.46 10.41 -3.62
C TYR A 233 3.69 10.03 -2.16
N GLU A 234 4.85 10.43 -1.66
CA GLU A 234 5.23 10.35 -0.27
C GLU A 234 5.56 11.74 0.24
N ILE A 235 5.15 12.04 1.46
CA ILE A 235 5.48 13.28 2.15
C ILE A 235 6.17 13.01 3.48
N ARG A 236 7.09 13.89 3.85
CA ARG A 236 7.73 13.89 5.17
C ARG A 236 7.92 15.32 5.65
N VAL A 237 7.92 15.50 6.96
CA VAL A 237 8.30 16.78 7.57
C VAL A 237 9.68 16.62 8.18
N GLN A 238 10.52 17.63 7.96
CA GLN A 238 11.86 17.68 8.51
C GLN A 238 12.11 19.02 9.20
N SER A 239 12.61 18.99 10.44
CA SER A 239 13.22 20.16 11.05
C SER A 239 14.71 20.19 10.71
N ILE A 240 15.20 21.38 10.36
CA ILE A 240 16.57 21.62 9.89
C ILE A 240 17.17 22.72 10.76
N CYS A 241 18.35 22.47 11.29
CA CYS A 241 19.08 23.45 12.08
C CYS A 241 20.46 23.74 11.50
N ASN A 242 20.98 24.92 11.83
CA ASN A 242 22.35 25.32 11.54
C ASN A 242 23.33 24.24 12.04
N PRO A 243 24.22 23.71 11.16
CA PRO A 243 25.05 22.56 11.48
C PRO A 243 26.09 22.91 12.55
N ILE A 244 26.32 21.98 13.47
CA ILE A 244 27.44 22.04 14.41
C ILE A 244 28.57 21.16 13.88
N ASN A 245 29.76 21.72 13.76
CA ASN A 245 30.96 20.97 13.38
C ASN A 245 31.20 19.80 14.36
N GLY A 246 31.34 18.59 13.82
CA GLY A 246 31.54 17.36 14.59
C GLY A 246 30.23 16.68 15.05
N ALA A 247 29.06 17.30 14.84
CA ALA A 247 27.78 16.67 15.12
C ALA A 247 27.33 15.77 13.95
N SER A 248 26.59 14.70 14.25
CA SER A 248 25.96 13.87 13.22
C SER A 248 24.89 14.66 12.45
N ALA A 249 24.53 14.17 11.26
CA ALA A 249 23.44 14.75 10.48
C ALA A 249 22.11 14.76 11.26
N ASP A 250 21.82 13.67 11.98
CA ASP A 250 20.60 13.51 12.80
C ASP A 250 20.56 14.45 14.03
N PHE A 251 21.70 15.00 14.43
CA PHE A 251 21.73 16.04 15.46
C PHE A 251 21.33 17.42 14.90
N ASN A 252 21.51 17.61 13.59
CA ASN A 252 21.24 18.84 12.86
C ASN A 252 19.94 18.76 12.04
N ARG A 253 19.25 17.61 12.04
CA ARG A 253 17.98 17.40 11.37
C ARG A 253 17.15 16.38 12.13
N PHE A 254 15.84 16.59 12.21
CA PHE A 254 14.92 15.55 12.65
C PHE A 254 13.89 15.29 11.55
N THR A 255 13.71 14.02 11.20
CA THR A 255 12.76 13.59 10.16
C THR A 255 11.68 12.73 10.78
N GLU A 256 10.44 13.12 10.56
CA GLU A 256 9.27 12.35 11.00
C GLU A 256 8.94 11.21 10.02
N GLN A 257 8.09 10.27 10.43
CA GLN A 257 7.62 9.18 9.57
C GLN A 257 7.04 9.68 8.24
N THR A 258 7.23 8.91 7.18
CA THR A 258 6.69 9.26 5.85
C THR A 258 5.22 8.86 5.74
N ILE A 259 4.40 9.73 5.15
CA ILE A 259 3.01 9.44 4.82
C ILE A 259 2.89 9.26 3.31
N SER A 260 2.27 8.18 2.87
CA SER A 260 1.98 7.92 1.46
C SER A 260 0.60 8.42 1.08
N GLY A 261 0.44 8.94 -0.13
CA GLY A 261 -0.85 9.39 -0.63
C GLY A 261 -0.92 9.39 -2.14
N SER A 262 -2.12 9.60 -2.66
CA SER A 262 -2.39 9.61 -4.09
C SER A 262 -3.01 10.93 -4.53
N ILE A 263 -2.46 11.48 -5.60
CA ILE A 263 -3.07 12.59 -6.34
C ILE A 263 -3.75 11.98 -7.55
N ASP A 264 -5.07 12.08 -7.64
CA ASP A 264 -5.84 11.54 -8.73
C ASP A 264 -7.07 12.43 -8.97
N ARG A 265 -6.96 13.29 -9.97
CA ARG A 265 -7.99 14.28 -10.31
C ARG A 265 -8.84 13.85 -11.49
N GLN A 266 -8.61 12.66 -12.05
CA GLN A 266 -9.33 12.17 -13.21
C GLN A 266 -10.51 11.32 -12.75
N ALA A 267 -11.64 11.46 -13.44
CA ALA A 267 -12.78 10.60 -13.19
C ALA A 267 -12.68 9.33 -14.04
N PRO A 268 -13.15 8.18 -13.51
CA PRO A 268 -13.12 6.93 -14.26
C PRO A 268 -13.95 7.07 -15.53
N LYS A 269 -13.40 6.60 -16.64
CA LYS A 269 -14.07 6.54 -17.94
C LYS A 269 -14.28 5.09 -18.32
N GLN A 270 -15.38 4.81 -19.01
CA GLN A 270 -15.60 3.49 -19.59
C GLN A 270 -14.49 3.19 -20.60
N TYR A 271 -13.80 2.07 -20.41
CA TYR A 271 -12.78 1.57 -21.32
C TYR A 271 -13.37 0.54 -22.28
N GLY A 272 -13.52 0.93 -23.54
CA GLY A 272 -14.09 0.08 -24.58
C GLY A 272 -15.60 -0.17 -24.41
N ARG A 273 -16.12 -1.16 -25.16
CA ARG A 273 -17.52 -1.59 -25.04
C ARG A 273 -17.65 -2.68 -23.99
N PRO A 274 -18.78 -2.76 -23.27
CA PRO A 274 -19.02 -3.86 -22.35
C PRO A 274 -19.14 -5.17 -23.12
N THR A 275 -18.68 -6.26 -22.52
CA THR A 275 -18.75 -7.59 -23.12
C THR A 275 -19.88 -8.39 -22.50
N PRO A 276 -20.53 -9.31 -23.25
CA PRO A 276 -20.20 -9.76 -24.61
C PRO A 276 -20.80 -8.91 -25.74
N ILE A 277 -20.07 -8.64 -26.82
CA ILE A 277 -20.52 -7.67 -27.84
C ILE A 277 -21.82 -8.09 -28.56
N GLU A 278 -22.01 -9.39 -28.81
CA GLU A 278 -23.09 -9.89 -29.66
C GLU A 278 -24.24 -10.54 -28.88
N THR A 279 -23.94 -11.54 -28.06
CA THR A 279 -24.97 -12.34 -27.39
C THR A 279 -24.48 -12.75 -26.00
N LEU A 280 -25.35 -12.62 -25.02
CA LEU A 280 -25.11 -13.12 -23.66
C LEU A 280 -25.52 -14.59 -23.59
N MET A 281 -24.52 -15.47 -23.52
CA MET A 281 -24.73 -16.90 -23.34
C MET A 281 -25.23 -17.22 -21.93
N PRO A 282 -25.96 -18.33 -21.72
CA PRO A 282 -26.34 -18.80 -20.40
C PRO A 282 -25.11 -19.01 -19.51
N GLY A 283 -25.16 -18.56 -18.26
CA GLY A 283 -24.01 -18.59 -17.34
C GLY A 283 -22.92 -17.55 -17.66
N GLY A 284 -23.06 -16.80 -18.76
CA GLY A 284 -22.17 -15.72 -19.12
C GLY A 284 -22.31 -14.52 -18.19
N GLN A 285 -21.25 -13.73 -18.11
CA GLN A 285 -21.26 -12.47 -17.37
C GLN A 285 -21.19 -11.28 -18.33
N VAL A 286 -21.85 -10.20 -17.94
CA VAL A 286 -21.64 -8.90 -18.56
C VAL A 286 -20.53 -8.19 -17.79
N LYS A 287 -19.56 -7.63 -18.51
CA LYS A 287 -18.38 -6.97 -17.91
C LYS A 287 -18.22 -5.54 -18.42
N PHE A 288 -18.11 -4.62 -17.49
CA PHE A 288 -17.75 -3.22 -17.68
C PHE A 288 -16.30 -3.01 -17.26
N SER A 289 -15.50 -2.40 -18.13
CA SER A 289 -14.10 -2.07 -17.83
C SER A 289 -13.93 -0.56 -17.79
N PHE A 290 -13.03 -0.07 -16.93
CA PHE A 290 -12.77 1.35 -16.73
C PHE A 290 -11.30 1.71 -17.00
N SER A 291 -11.05 2.98 -17.27
CA SER A 291 -9.72 3.55 -17.56
C SER A 291 -8.75 3.47 -16.39
N GLU A 292 -9.26 3.24 -15.18
CA GLU A 292 -8.50 3.26 -13.94
C GLU A 292 -9.15 2.40 -12.85
N PRO A 293 -8.45 2.13 -11.74
CA PRO A 293 -8.98 1.34 -10.63
C PRO A 293 -10.18 2.00 -9.96
N ILE A 294 -11.24 1.22 -9.76
CA ILE A 294 -12.48 1.64 -9.12
C ILE A 294 -12.54 1.25 -7.64
N ASP A 295 -13.43 1.91 -6.89
CA ASP A 295 -13.72 1.56 -5.51
C ASP A 295 -14.62 0.32 -5.43
N CYS A 296 -13.98 -0.83 -5.21
CA CYS A 296 -14.64 -2.12 -4.98
C CYS A 296 -14.82 -2.45 -3.49
N THR A 297 -14.77 -1.46 -2.59
CA THR A 297 -14.98 -1.72 -1.16
C THR A 297 -16.44 -2.10 -0.90
N ALA A 298 -16.67 -3.22 -0.21
CA ALA A 298 -18.02 -3.63 0.18
C ALA A 298 -18.52 -2.82 1.41
N PRO A 299 -19.79 -2.40 1.46
CA PRO A 299 -20.80 -2.51 0.41
C PRO A 299 -20.47 -1.60 -0.79
N TYR A 300 -20.65 -2.11 -2.01
CA TYR A 300 -20.31 -1.39 -3.23
C TYR A 300 -21.03 -0.04 -3.29
N SER A 301 -20.29 1.00 -3.69
CA SER A 301 -20.78 2.38 -3.73
C SER A 301 -21.45 2.76 -5.05
N PHE A 302 -21.39 1.87 -6.05
CA PHE A 302 -22.04 2.01 -7.34
C PHE A 302 -23.41 1.33 -7.36
N ASP A 303 -24.28 1.80 -8.25
CA ASP A 303 -25.64 1.31 -8.39
C ASP A 303 -25.84 0.65 -9.75
N PHE A 304 -26.69 -0.38 -9.77
CA PHE A 304 -26.92 -1.20 -10.95
C PHE A 304 -28.40 -1.40 -11.22
N HIS A 305 -28.84 -1.10 -12.44
CA HIS A 305 -30.19 -1.37 -12.90
C HIS A 305 -30.17 -2.30 -14.11
N VAL A 306 -30.67 -3.51 -13.94
CA VAL A 306 -30.87 -4.45 -15.05
C VAL A 306 -32.36 -4.64 -15.30
N THR A 307 -32.75 -4.52 -16.55
CA THR A 307 -34.12 -4.78 -17.00
C THR A 307 -34.12 -5.67 -18.24
N LEU A 308 -35.19 -6.44 -18.41
CA LEU A 308 -35.41 -7.27 -19.60
C LEU A 308 -36.55 -6.69 -20.42
N ASP A 309 -36.39 -6.70 -21.73
CA ASP A 309 -37.39 -6.13 -22.62
C ASP A 309 -38.71 -6.92 -22.57
N GLY A 310 -39.82 -6.21 -22.42
CA GLY A 310 -41.15 -6.81 -22.31
C GLY A 310 -41.41 -7.65 -21.05
N LEU A 311 -40.53 -7.61 -20.03
CA LEU A 311 -40.80 -8.25 -18.73
C LEU A 311 -41.24 -7.22 -17.69
N LEU A 312 -42.47 -7.37 -17.20
CA LEU A 312 -43.08 -6.48 -16.23
C LEU A 312 -43.20 -7.15 -14.86
N ASN A 313 -43.16 -6.36 -13.80
CA ASN A 313 -43.45 -6.78 -12.44
C ASN A 313 -44.97 -6.89 -12.20
N ASN A 314 -45.37 -7.32 -11.00
CA ASN A 314 -46.77 -7.43 -10.58
C ASN A 314 -47.55 -6.10 -10.60
N LYS A 315 -46.86 -4.96 -10.76
CA LYS A 315 -47.42 -3.60 -10.86
C LYS A 315 -47.45 -3.08 -12.30
N ASN A 316 -47.16 -3.91 -13.30
CA ASN A 316 -47.03 -3.54 -14.72
C ASN A 316 -45.90 -2.53 -15.01
N GLU A 317 -44.86 -2.47 -14.18
CA GLU A 317 -43.65 -1.67 -14.40
C GLU A 317 -42.50 -2.58 -14.87
N LYS A 318 -41.45 -2.03 -15.47
CA LYS A 318 -40.28 -2.84 -15.87
C LYS A 318 -39.71 -3.58 -14.66
N ARG A 319 -39.55 -4.89 -14.76
CA ARG A 319 -38.92 -5.68 -13.69
C ARG A 319 -37.44 -5.30 -13.59
N LEU A 320 -37.05 -4.81 -12.42
CA LEU A 320 -35.67 -4.53 -12.06
C LEU A 320 -35.05 -5.80 -11.46
N PHE A 321 -33.88 -6.18 -11.93
CA PHE A 321 -33.06 -7.22 -11.32
C PHE A 321 -32.01 -6.53 -10.45
N ASP A 322 -31.98 -6.89 -9.18
CA ASP A 322 -31.06 -6.34 -8.18
C ASP A 322 -30.09 -7.43 -7.66
N LYS A 323 -29.42 -7.17 -6.54
CA LYS A 323 -28.45 -8.08 -5.93
C LYS A 323 -29.03 -9.45 -5.50
N ASP A 324 -30.35 -9.58 -5.36
CA ASP A 324 -30.99 -10.85 -5.01
C ASP A 324 -31.23 -11.71 -6.28
N ASN A 325 -31.03 -11.12 -7.46
CA ASN A 325 -31.17 -11.82 -8.74
C ASN A 325 -29.86 -11.86 -9.54
N LEU A 326 -28.81 -11.16 -9.08
CA LEU A 326 -27.57 -10.96 -9.80
C LEU A 326 -26.37 -11.24 -8.91
N LEU A 327 -25.43 -12.03 -9.43
CA LEU A 327 -24.10 -12.21 -8.84
C LEU A 327 -23.19 -11.09 -9.35
N VAL A 328 -22.85 -10.14 -8.48
CA VAL A 328 -22.05 -8.96 -8.82
C VAL A 328 -20.62 -9.09 -8.30
N LEU A 329 -19.65 -8.90 -9.18
CA LEU A 329 -18.22 -8.94 -8.88
C LEU A 329 -17.57 -7.60 -9.26
N CYS A 330 -16.80 -7.02 -8.34
CA CYS A 330 -16.01 -5.83 -8.59
C CYS A 330 -14.53 -6.16 -8.32
N GLU A 331 -13.70 -6.04 -9.35
CA GLU A 331 -12.27 -6.33 -9.26
C GLU A 331 -11.47 -5.26 -9.98
N TYR A 332 -10.58 -4.60 -9.22
CA TYR A 332 -9.61 -3.62 -9.70
C TYR A 332 -10.24 -2.48 -10.52
N ASN A 333 -10.35 -2.61 -11.85
CA ASN A 333 -10.94 -1.64 -12.77
C ASN A 333 -12.17 -2.18 -13.51
N THR A 334 -12.77 -3.27 -13.01
CA THR A 334 -13.86 -3.97 -13.70
C THR A 334 -15.03 -4.24 -12.76
N ILE A 335 -16.24 -4.03 -13.30
CA ILE A 335 -17.50 -4.42 -12.66
C ILE A 335 -18.13 -5.43 -13.59
N SER A 336 -18.51 -6.58 -13.06
CA SER A 336 -19.23 -7.61 -13.82
C SER A 336 -20.43 -8.12 -13.04
N PHE A 337 -21.44 -8.57 -13.77
CA PHE A 337 -22.56 -9.27 -13.19
C PHE A 337 -22.93 -10.49 -14.03
N ALA A 338 -23.47 -11.51 -13.38
CA ALA A 338 -24.15 -12.64 -14.00
C ALA A 338 -25.54 -12.79 -13.37
N PHE A 339 -26.49 -13.38 -14.11
CA PHE A 339 -27.77 -13.75 -13.53
C PHE A 339 -27.60 -14.90 -12.55
N ASP A 340 -28.25 -14.79 -11.40
CA ASP A 340 -28.33 -15.87 -10.44
C ASP A 340 -29.47 -16.82 -10.83
N TYR A 341 -29.13 -17.96 -11.44
CA TYR A 341 -30.09 -18.94 -11.93
C TYR A 341 -30.85 -19.68 -10.82
N ASP A 342 -30.45 -19.54 -9.55
CA ASP A 342 -31.24 -20.05 -8.43
C ASP A 342 -32.47 -19.16 -8.15
N ASN A 343 -32.39 -17.88 -8.53
CA ASN A 343 -33.41 -16.86 -8.25
C ASN A 343 -34.07 -16.30 -9.52
N VAL A 344 -33.56 -16.63 -10.70
CA VAL A 344 -34.06 -16.16 -12.00
C VAL A 344 -34.43 -17.34 -12.89
N ASP A 345 -35.69 -17.37 -13.32
CA ASP A 345 -36.17 -18.36 -14.28
C ASP A 345 -35.51 -18.12 -15.65
N TYR A 346 -34.92 -19.17 -16.21
CA TYR A 346 -34.28 -19.12 -17.52
C TYR A 346 -35.24 -18.65 -18.63
N THR A 347 -36.52 -19.04 -18.56
CA THR A 347 -37.54 -18.67 -19.55
C THR A 347 -37.82 -17.17 -19.58
N ASP A 348 -37.57 -16.46 -18.48
CA ASP A 348 -37.67 -15.00 -18.43
C ASP A 348 -36.55 -14.34 -19.24
N LEU A 349 -35.40 -15.01 -19.44
CA LEU A 349 -34.22 -14.45 -20.11
C LEU A 349 -34.21 -14.70 -21.62
N MET A 350 -34.64 -15.88 -22.06
CA MET A 350 -34.44 -16.38 -23.43
C MET A 350 -34.86 -15.39 -24.52
N GLY A 351 -33.91 -15.03 -25.39
CA GLY A 351 -34.15 -14.16 -26.55
C GLY A 351 -34.52 -12.72 -26.22
N ARG A 352 -34.60 -12.34 -24.94
CA ARG A 352 -34.89 -10.98 -24.52
C ARG A 352 -33.65 -10.12 -24.54
N TRP A 353 -33.84 -8.84 -24.78
CA TRP A 353 -32.80 -7.84 -24.64
C TRP A 353 -32.57 -7.51 -23.16
N VAL A 354 -31.37 -7.79 -22.70
CA VAL A 354 -30.86 -7.38 -21.38
C VAL A 354 -30.37 -5.95 -21.49
N ARG A 355 -30.97 -5.03 -20.72
CA ARG A 355 -30.54 -3.64 -20.62
C ARG A 355 -29.96 -3.41 -19.24
N ALA A 356 -28.68 -3.07 -19.18
CA ALA A 356 -27.95 -2.75 -17.98
C ALA A 356 -27.58 -1.26 -17.96
N GLU A 357 -27.85 -0.60 -16.84
CA GLU A 357 -27.43 0.77 -16.56
C GLU A 357 -26.60 0.79 -15.28
N LEU A 358 -25.39 1.34 -15.38
CA LEU A 358 -24.42 1.45 -14.30
C LEU A 358 -24.13 2.92 -14.01
N PHE A 359 -24.34 3.34 -12.76
CA PHE A 359 -24.17 4.72 -12.33
C PHE A 359 -23.55 4.82 -10.94
N ASN A 360 -23.18 6.04 -10.54
CA ASN A 360 -22.51 6.32 -9.26
C ASN A 360 -21.15 5.60 -9.04
N VAL A 361 -20.55 5.04 -10.10
CA VAL A 361 -19.20 4.46 -10.05
C VAL A 361 -18.19 5.52 -9.63
N LYS A 362 -17.33 5.15 -8.69
CA LYS A 362 -16.22 5.98 -8.20
C LYS A 362 -14.90 5.26 -8.39
N ASP A 363 -13.85 6.03 -8.63
CA ASP A 363 -12.48 5.53 -8.47
C ASP A 363 -12.09 5.43 -6.99
N LYS A 364 -10.87 4.94 -6.73
CA LYS A 364 -10.30 4.87 -5.38
C LYS A 364 -10.07 6.24 -4.72
N ALA A 365 -9.97 7.32 -5.51
CA ALA A 365 -9.84 8.69 -5.02
C ALA A 365 -11.20 9.36 -4.74
N GLY A 366 -12.30 8.72 -5.13
CA GLY A 366 -13.66 9.18 -4.97
C GLY A 366 -14.17 10.06 -6.11
N ASN A 367 -13.46 10.18 -7.25
CA ASN A 367 -14.00 10.87 -8.41
C ASN A 367 -15.11 10.03 -9.03
N LYS A 368 -16.22 10.69 -9.35
CA LYS A 368 -17.41 10.02 -9.89
C LYS A 368 -17.35 9.95 -11.41
N LEU A 369 -17.72 8.80 -11.95
CA LEU A 369 -18.06 8.62 -13.35
C LEU A 369 -19.05 9.72 -13.80
N GLN A 370 -18.72 10.43 -14.88
CA GLN A 370 -19.48 11.60 -15.33
C GLN A 370 -20.84 11.26 -15.94
N HIS A 371 -20.90 10.15 -16.69
CA HIS A 371 -22.10 9.72 -17.40
C HIS A 371 -22.37 8.25 -17.08
N PRO A 372 -23.63 7.87 -16.78
CA PRO A 372 -24.02 6.48 -16.63
C PRO A 372 -23.62 5.65 -17.85
N VAL A 373 -23.14 4.44 -17.62
CA VAL A 373 -22.86 3.47 -18.69
C VAL A 373 -24.14 2.70 -18.95
N THR A 374 -24.63 2.75 -20.18
CA THR A 374 -25.77 1.97 -20.63
C THR A 374 -25.33 0.93 -21.64
N TYR A 375 -25.90 -0.26 -21.53
CA TYR A 375 -25.50 -1.40 -22.35
C TYR A 375 -26.68 -2.33 -22.60
N SER A 376 -26.79 -2.82 -23.82
CA SER A 376 -27.89 -3.66 -24.26
C SER A 376 -27.36 -4.82 -25.08
N VAL A 377 -27.73 -6.05 -24.71
CA VAL A 377 -27.30 -7.29 -25.38
C VAL A 377 -28.47 -8.28 -25.38
N PRO A 378 -28.71 -9.00 -26.49
CA PRO A 378 -29.69 -10.08 -26.47
C PRO A 378 -29.13 -11.25 -25.65
N HIS A 379 -29.96 -11.82 -24.78
CA HIS A 379 -29.67 -13.11 -24.18
C HIS A 379 -29.90 -14.21 -25.23
N ALA A 380 -29.02 -15.20 -25.28
CA ALA A 380 -29.11 -16.29 -26.23
C ALA A 380 -30.48 -16.98 -26.14
N THR A 381 -31.05 -17.29 -27.30
CA THR A 381 -32.14 -18.26 -27.42
C THR A 381 -31.51 -19.64 -27.50
N LEU A 382 -31.83 -20.49 -26.54
CA LEU A 382 -31.45 -21.88 -26.58
C LEU A 382 -32.64 -22.69 -27.12
N ASP A 383 -32.49 -23.23 -28.32
CA ASP A 383 -33.47 -24.16 -28.85
C ASP A 383 -33.29 -25.52 -28.17
N LEU A 384 -34.11 -25.80 -27.15
CA LEU A 384 -34.08 -27.02 -26.33
C LEU A 384 -34.24 -28.32 -27.15
N ASP A 385 -34.77 -28.20 -28.37
CA ASP A 385 -34.88 -29.33 -29.28
C ASP A 385 -33.50 -29.65 -29.89
N SER A 386 -32.67 -28.65 -30.20
CA SER A 386 -31.35 -28.84 -30.85
C SER A 386 -30.12 -28.76 -29.94
N VAL A 387 -30.28 -28.56 -28.63
CA VAL A 387 -29.14 -28.51 -27.69
C VAL A 387 -28.53 -29.89 -27.49
N GLU A 388 -27.22 -29.99 -27.75
CA GLU A 388 -26.40 -31.10 -27.27
C GLU A 388 -25.68 -30.70 -25.98
N VAL A 389 -25.81 -31.50 -24.93
CA VAL A 389 -25.15 -31.26 -23.64
C VAL A 389 -24.26 -32.45 -23.33
N SER A 390 -22.98 -32.20 -23.03
CA SER A 390 -22.00 -33.23 -22.71
C SER A 390 -21.45 -33.00 -21.31
N PHE A 391 -21.52 -33.99 -20.44
CA PHE A 391 -21.01 -33.89 -19.07
C PHE A 391 -20.54 -35.25 -18.56
N GLU A 392 -19.62 -35.23 -17.60
CA GLU A 392 -19.12 -36.43 -16.94
C GLU A 392 -19.83 -36.60 -15.59
N VAL A 393 -20.34 -37.80 -15.32
CA VAL A 393 -20.95 -38.16 -14.04
C VAL A 393 -20.16 -39.28 -13.40
N LEU A 394 -19.96 -39.16 -12.08
CA LEU A 394 -19.45 -40.25 -11.26
C LEU A 394 -20.63 -41.02 -10.68
N LEU A 395 -20.75 -42.29 -11.04
CA LEU A 395 -21.75 -43.18 -10.46
C LEU A 395 -21.18 -43.85 -9.20
N ASP A 396 -22.00 -43.96 -8.15
CA ASP A 396 -21.71 -44.71 -6.92
C ASP A 396 -21.78 -46.24 -7.14
N THR A 397 -21.38 -46.68 -8.32
CA THR A 397 -21.33 -48.10 -8.69
C THR A 397 -19.88 -48.58 -8.55
N PRO A 398 -19.60 -49.54 -7.64
CA PRO A 398 -18.24 -50.04 -7.43
C PRO A 398 -17.77 -50.83 -8.67
N CYS A 399 -16.71 -50.35 -9.32
CA CYS A 399 -16.14 -50.99 -10.51
C CYS A 399 -14.96 -51.90 -10.14
N ALA A 400 -15.24 -52.96 -9.38
CA ALA A 400 -14.25 -54.00 -9.09
C ALA A 400 -14.25 -55.03 -10.22
N THR A 401 -13.14 -55.15 -10.94
CA THR A 401 -12.84 -56.14 -12.00
C THR A 401 -13.44 -55.89 -13.39
N GLY A 402 -12.74 -55.07 -14.20
CA GLY A 402 -12.57 -55.26 -15.65
C GLY A 402 -13.77 -55.10 -16.59
N GLU A 403 -15.00 -55.25 -16.13
CA GLU A 403 -16.21 -55.06 -16.92
C GLU A 403 -17.20 -54.26 -16.09
N ALA A 404 -17.57 -53.07 -16.56
CA ALA A 404 -18.67 -52.31 -15.98
C ALA A 404 -19.92 -53.19 -16.05
N SER A 405 -20.40 -53.67 -14.90
CA SER A 405 -21.51 -54.64 -14.83
C SER A 405 -22.89 -54.03 -15.10
N GLN A 406 -22.94 -52.80 -15.60
CA GLN A 406 -24.18 -52.12 -15.97
C GLN A 406 -24.19 -51.89 -17.48
N ASP A 407 -25.27 -52.35 -18.09
CA ASP A 407 -25.53 -52.11 -19.51
C ASP A 407 -25.66 -50.59 -19.76
N LYS A 408 -25.08 -50.10 -20.85
CA LYS A 408 -25.18 -48.70 -21.28
C LYS A 408 -26.63 -48.23 -21.30
N GLU A 409 -27.53 -49.11 -21.76
CA GLU A 409 -28.97 -48.86 -21.84
C GLU A 409 -29.62 -48.61 -20.47
N THR A 410 -29.11 -49.26 -19.40
CA THR A 410 -29.62 -49.02 -18.03
C THR A 410 -29.20 -47.65 -17.51
N ILE A 411 -27.97 -47.24 -17.80
CA ILE A 411 -27.43 -45.94 -17.40
C ILE A 411 -28.17 -44.83 -18.16
N GLU A 412 -28.41 -45.00 -19.47
CA GLU A 412 -29.18 -44.08 -20.29
C GLU A 412 -30.59 -43.86 -19.74
N GLN A 413 -31.29 -44.92 -19.36
CA GLN A 413 -32.63 -44.83 -18.75
C GLN A 413 -32.63 -44.14 -17.38
N GLN A 414 -31.65 -44.44 -16.53
CA GLN A 414 -31.55 -43.82 -15.20
C GLN A 414 -31.25 -42.33 -15.30
N VAL A 415 -30.33 -41.95 -16.18
CA VAL A 415 -29.98 -40.55 -16.45
C VAL A 415 -31.19 -39.81 -17.02
N ALA A 416 -31.88 -40.38 -18.01
CA ALA A 416 -33.07 -39.79 -18.59
C ALA A 416 -34.18 -39.57 -17.56
N SER A 417 -34.46 -40.58 -16.73
CA SER A 417 -35.43 -40.48 -15.64
C SER A 417 -35.05 -39.40 -14.63
N LYS A 418 -33.77 -39.32 -14.25
CA LYS A 418 -33.29 -38.36 -13.26
C LYS A 418 -33.29 -36.92 -13.78
N MET A 419 -33.03 -36.74 -15.07
CA MET A 419 -33.05 -35.45 -15.76
C MET A 419 -34.45 -35.03 -16.23
N GLY A 420 -35.46 -35.89 -16.04
CA GLY A 420 -36.82 -35.62 -16.50
C GLY A 420 -36.96 -35.57 -18.02
N LEU A 421 -36.09 -36.26 -18.76
CA LEU A 421 -36.18 -36.34 -20.21
C LEU A 421 -37.33 -37.26 -20.62
N PRO A 422 -38.13 -36.90 -21.64
CA PRO A 422 -39.29 -37.69 -22.06
C PRO A 422 -38.91 -39.04 -22.67
N GLU A 423 -37.72 -39.15 -23.26
CA GLU A 423 -37.22 -40.35 -23.93
C GLU A 423 -35.76 -40.62 -23.57
N ALA A 424 -35.43 -41.86 -23.20
CA ALA A 424 -34.07 -42.27 -22.84
C ALA A 424 -33.11 -42.31 -24.05
N THR A 425 -33.67 -42.41 -25.26
CA THR A 425 -32.93 -42.42 -26.53
C THR A 425 -32.18 -41.11 -26.82
N ARG A 426 -32.50 -40.03 -26.10
CA ARG A 426 -31.75 -38.77 -26.14
C ARG A 426 -30.44 -38.84 -25.36
N VAL A 427 -30.23 -39.84 -24.52
CA VAL A 427 -29.02 -39.99 -23.71
C VAL A 427 -28.12 -41.01 -24.40
N VAL A 428 -26.91 -40.59 -24.76
CA VAL A 428 -25.88 -41.45 -25.35
C VAL A 428 -24.73 -41.56 -24.37
N VAL A 429 -24.40 -42.78 -23.97
CA VAL A 429 -23.22 -43.05 -23.14
C VAL A 429 -22.02 -43.33 -24.03
N ASN A 430 -21.17 -42.30 -24.18
CA ASN A 430 -19.99 -42.36 -25.04
C ASN A 430 -18.88 -43.21 -24.43
N ASP A 431 -18.57 -43.00 -23.16
CA ASP A 431 -17.46 -43.69 -22.50
C ASP A 431 -17.81 -44.13 -21.07
N LEU A 432 -17.25 -45.27 -20.65
CA LEU A 432 -17.34 -45.81 -19.30
C LEU A 432 -15.92 -46.11 -18.81
N ILE A 433 -15.42 -45.28 -17.91
CA ILE A 433 -14.07 -45.40 -17.37
C ILE A 433 -14.15 -45.70 -15.87
N CYS A 434 -13.60 -46.83 -15.45
CA CYS A 434 -13.43 -47.11 -14.03
C CYS A 434 -12.24 -46.34 -13.47
N ARG A 435 -12.49 -45.35 -12.60
CA ARG A 435 -11.43 -44.61 -11.91
C ARG A 435 -10.91 -45.43 -10.73
N GLN A 436 -9.78 -46.09 -10.94
CA GLN A 436 -9.13 -46.97 -9.95
C GLN A 436 -8.83 -46.28 -8.61
N SER A 437 -8.65 -44.96 -8.60
CA SER A 437 -8.36 -44.18 -7.39
C SER A 437 -9.57 -44.00 -6.46
N SER A 438 -10.80 -43.98 -7.00
CA SER A 438 -12.03 -43.78 -6.24
C SER A 438 -12.96 -44.99 -6.25
N ASN A 439 -12.60 -46.07 -6.96
CA ASN A 439 -13.43 -47.25 -7.19
C ASN A 439 -14.84 -46.90 -7.71
N GLN A 440 -14.95 -45.81 -8.47
CA GLN A 440 -16.20 -45.29 -9.03
C GLN A 440 -16.13 -45.31 -10.56
N LEU A 441 -17.30 -45.54 -11.16
CA LEU A 441 -17.48 -45.52 -12.60
C LEU A 441 -17.70 -44.07 -13.06
N ALA A 442 -16.79 -43.55 -13.88
CA ALA A 442 -16.96 -42.28 -14.56
C ALA A 442 -17.61 -42.51 -15.92
N VAL A 443 -18.71 -41.81 -16.18
CA VAL A 443 -19.51 -41.95 -17.39
C VAL A 443 -19.57 -40.63 -18.10
N THR A 444 -19.16 -40.59 -19.36
CA THR A 444 -19.35 -39.43 -20.22
C THR A 444 -20.69 -39.55 -20.93
N ILE A 445 -21.62 -38.67 -20.55
CA ILE A 445 -22.97 -38.62 -21.07
C ILE A 445 -23.05 -37.51 -22.10
N HIS A 446 -23.61 -37.84 -23.26
CA HIS A 446 -23.95 -36.89 -24.30
C HIS A 446 -25.45 -36.93 -24.54
N ILE A 447 -26.12 -35.81 -24.37
CA ILE A 447 -27.53 -35.67 -24.72
C ILE A 447 -27.59 -35.23 -26.17
N VAL A 448 -28.19 -36.04 -27.03
CA VAL A 448 -28.34 -35.79 -28.46
C VAL A 448 -29.75 -35.32 -28.81
N ASN A 449 -29.83 -34.64 -29.95
CA ASN A 449 -31.07 -34.08 -30.51
C ASN A 449 -32.00 -35.18 -31.09
N ASP A 450 -31.44 -36.18 -31.79
CA ASP A 450 -32.22 -37.20 -32.50
C ASP A 450 -32.25 -38.57 -31.80
N ILE A 451 -33.39 -39.26 -31.90
CA ILE A 451 -33.49 -40.71 -31.65
C ILE A 451 -32.60 -41.40 -32.69
N PRO A 452 -31.54 -42.15 -32.32
CA PRO A 452 -30.73 -42.87 -33.30
C PRO A 452 -31.58 -43.95 -33.99
N THR A 453 -32.11 -43.63 -35.17
CA THR A 453 -32.92 -44.52 -36.00
C THR A 453 -32.01 -45.46 -36.81
N SER A 454 -31.26 -46.34 -36.13
CA SER A 454 -30.85 -47.67 -36.63
C SER A 454 -29.73 -48.27 -35.79
N ARG A 455 -30.07 -49.28 -34.99
CA ARG A 455 -29.09 -50.27 -34.53
C ARG A 455 -28.69 -51.12 -35.75
N PRO A 456 -27.43 -51.14 -36.20
CA PRO A 456 -27.03 -52.03 -37.29
C PRO A 456 -27.14 -53.47 -36.80
N SER A 457 -27.88 -54.32 -37.52
CA SER A 457 -27.89 -55.76 -37.23
C SER A 457 -26.55 -56.37 -37.64
N PHE A 458 -25.91 -57.04 -36.69
CA PHE A 458 -24.71 -57.83 -36.97
C PHE A 458 -25.10 -59.12 -37.70
N THR A 459 -25.03 -59.12 -39.03
CA THR A 459 -24.81 -60.34 -39.81
C THR A 459 -23.74 -60.09 -40.87
N PRO A 460 -22.59 -60.80 -40.84
CA PRO A 460 -21.55 -60.63 -41.85
C PRO A 460 -21.89 -61.47 -43.09
N SER A 461 -22.05 -60.82 -44.25
CA SER A 461 -22.01 -61.51 -45.55
C SER A 461 -20.60 -61.44 -46.13
N VAL A 462 -20.10 -62.61 -46.53
CA VAL A 462 -18.75 -62.85 -47.04
C VAL A 462 -18.72 -62.63 -48.55
N SER A 463 -17.86 -61.73 -49.04
CA SER A 463 -16.93 -61.90 -50.20
C SER A 463 -16.73 -60.60 -51.00
N PRO A 464 -15.47 -60.22 -51.33
CA PRO A 464 -15.15 -59.12 -52.23
C PRO A 464 -14.85 -59.62 -53.66
N THR A 465 -15.32 -58.90 -54.68
CA THR A 465 -14.78 -59.01 -56.05
C THR A 465 -14.73 -57.65 -56.75
N THR A 466 -13.51 -57.13 -56.85
CA THR A 466 -12.82 -56.56 -58.03
C THR A 466 -13.51 -55.54 -58.95
N SER A 467 -12.86 -54.38 -58.99
CA SER A 467 -12.75 -53.33 -60.02
C SER A 467 -12.97 -53.68 -61.49
N SER A 468 -13.72 -52.81 -62.19
CA SER A 468 -13.34 -52.26 -63.52
C SER A 468 -14.33 -51.15 -63.97
N ALA A 469 -13.82 -49.94 -64.22
CA ALA A 469 -14.41 -48.93 -65.12
C ALA A 469 -14.40 -49.45 -66.59
N PRO A 470 -14.98 -48.80 -67.65
CA PRO A 470 -15.35 -47.38 -67.77
C PRO A 470 -16.56 -47.03 -68.68
N SER A 471 -16.75 -45.71 -68.91
CA SER A 471 -17.16 -45.04 -70.15
C SER A 471 -18.65 -44.73 -70.44
N GLY A 472 -18.91 -43.47 -70.83
CA GLY A 472 -20.18 -42.98 -71.37
C GLY A 472 -20.34 -41.46 -71.23
N SER A 473 -19.79 -40.70 -72.18
CA SER A 473 -19.86 -39.23 -72.28
C SER A 473 -21.08 -38.78 -73.13
N PRO A 474 -21.25 -37.50 -73.54
CA PRO A 474 -22.16 -36.47 -72.99
C PRO A 474 -23.22 -35.98 -74.02
N SER A 475 -24.15 -35.10 -73.62
CA SER A 475 -24.92 -34.31 -74.59
C SER A 475 -25.42 -32.96 -74.03
N ALA A 476 -24.81 -31.87 -74.55
CA ALA A 476 -25.39 -30.61 -75.08
C ALA A 476 -26.47 -29.83 -74.27
N LEU A 477 -26.55 -28.50 -74.20
CA LEU A 477 -25.79 -27.26 -74.54
C LEU A 477 -26.67 -26.09 -73.95
N PRO A 478 -26.35 -24.77 -74.06
CA PRO A 478 -26.61 -23.77 -73.02
C PRO A 478 -27.48 -22.57 -73.50
N SER A 479 -27.82 -21.66 -72.58
CA SER A 479 -28.04 -20.21 -72.80
C SER A 479 -28.46 -19.62 -71.44
N SER A 480 -28.01 -18.47 -70.94
CA SER A 480 -27.78 -17.20 -71.61
C SER A 480 -26.88 -16.27 -70.78
N ALA A 481 -26.30 -15.33 -71.51
CA ALA A 481 -25.24 -14.35 -71.23
C ALA A 481 -25.51 -13.27 -70.13
N PRO A 482 -24.47 -12.46 -69.81
CA PRO A 482 -24.27 -11.68 -68.57
C PRO A 482 -24.31 -10.14 -68.78
N SER A 483 -24.15 -9.37 -67.69
CA SER A 483 -23.61 -7.98 -67.68
C SER A 483 -23.47 -7.54 -66.20
N SER A 484 -22.50 -6.77 -65.71
CA SER A 484 -21.33 -6.01 -66.23
C SER A 484 -20.74 -5.28 -64.99
N HIS A 485 -19.48 -5.51 -64.59
CA HIS A 485 -18.31 -4.58 -64.68
C HIS A 485 -18.36 -3.28 -63.80
N PRO A 486 -17.23 -2.61 -63.49
CA PRO A 486 -15.91 -2.99 -62.91
C PRO A 486 -15.55 -2.00 -61.74
N THR A 487 -14.42 -1.97 -61.01
CA THR A 487 -13.00 -1.76 -61.38
C THR A 487 -12.04 -2.01 -60.21
N THR A 488 -10.80 -2.28 -60.62
CA THR A 488 -9.52 -2.57 -59.95
C THR A 488 -8.85 -1.41 -59.21
N SER A 489 -8.03 -1.71 -58.18
CA SER A 489 -6.70 -1.07 -57.99
C SER A 489 -5.77 -1.82 -57.01
N ASN A 490 -4.74 -2.45 -57.59
CA ASN A 490 -3.31 -2.54 -57.24
C ASN A 490 -2.78 -2.36 -55.78
N ALA A 491 -1.98 -3.37 -55.41
CA ALA A 491 -0.96 -3.62 -54.36
C ALA A 491 0.09 -2.51 -54.04
N PRO A 492 1.16 -2.73 -53.22
CA PRO A 492 1.37 -3.44 -51.92
C PRO A 492 2.22 -2.63 -50.88
N SER A 493 2.39 -3.11 -49.63
CA SER A 493 3.56 -2.71 -48.79
C SER A 493 4.00 -3.77 -47.74
N ASN A 494 5.14 -4.40 -48.03
CA ASN A 494 6.34 -4.66 -47.21
C ASN A 494 6.26 -5.14 -45.73
N HIS A 495 6.59 -6.44 -45.56
CA HIS A 495 7.65 -7.00 -44.68
C HIS A 495 7.42 -7.15 -43.14
N PRO A 496 8.16 -8.05 -42.45
CA PRO A 496 7.62 -9.29 -41.87
C PRO A 496 7.80 -9.37 -40.34
N SER A 497 7.21 -10.37 -39.68
CA SER A 497 7.75 -10.85 -38.40
C SER A 497 7.90 -12.37 -38.38
N SER A 498 9.14 -12.74 -38.10
CA SER A 498 9.72 -14.06 -37.95
C SER A 498 9.24 -14.76 -36.67
N THR A 499 8.95 -16.05 -36.78
CA THR A 499 9.15 -17.00 -35.68
C THR A 499 10.64 -17.10 -35.33
N PRO A 500 10.97 -17.32 -34.06
CA PRO A 500 11.73 -18.52 -33.74
C PRO A 500 11.20 -19.29 -32.53
N THR A 501 11.26 -20.60 -32.71
CA THR A 501 11.16 -21.72 -31.79
C THR A 501 12.05 -21.61 -30.55
N LEU A 502 11.54 -21.97 -29.38
CA LEU A 502 12.29 -22.62 -28.29
C LEU A 502 11.35 -23.55 -27.50
N ASP A 503 11.67 -24.85 -27.57
CA ASP A 503 11.17 -25.93 -26.72
C ASP A 503 11.48 -25.71 -25.23
N PRO A 504 10.63 -26.23 -24.33
CA PRO A 504 11.09 -26.80 -23.09
C PRO A 504 10.78 -28.31 -23.05
N THR A 505 11.80 -29.12 -23.34
CA THR A 505 11.85 -30.53 -22.94
C THR A 505 12.22 -30.63 -21.46
N ALA A 506 11.28 -31.02 -20.60
CA ALA A 506 11.53 -31.86 -19.41
C ALA A 506 10.21 -32.13 -18.66
N SER A 507 9.71 -33.36 -18.77
CA SER A 507 8.75 -33.94 -17.84
C SER A 507 9.40 -34.21 -16.49
N PRO A 508 8.72 -33.98 -15.35
CA PRO A 508 9.04 -34.66 -14.11
C PRO A 508 8.16 -35.91 -13.95
N THR A 509 8.81 -37.06 -13.86
CA THR A 509 8.23 -38.37 -13.54
C THR A 509 8.33 -38.63 -12.02
N GLU A 510 7.31 -39.33 -11.50
CA GLU A 510 7.28 -40.14 -10.26
C GLU A 510 7.01 -39.48 -8.89
N THR A 511 5.73 -39.57 -8.52
CA THR A 511 5.10 -40.15 -7.30
C THR A 511 5.73 -40.09 -5.89
N PRO A 512 4.90 -39.91 -4.84
CA PRO A 512 5.30 -39.79 -3.44
C PRO A 512 5.29 -41.13 -2.68
N THR A 513 6.27 -41.34 -1.80
CA THR A 513 6.22 -42.38 -0.75
C THR A 513 5.78 -41.79 0.59
N SER A 514 4.70 -42.34 1.14
CA SER A 514 4.34 -42.39 2.56
C SER A 514 5.47 -43.09 3.36
N ALA A 515 5.69 -42.93 4.68
CA ALA A 515 4.82 -42.66 5.82
C ALA A 515 5.73 -42.24 7.05
N PRO A 516 5.23 -42.13 8.31
CA PRO A 516 5.55 -41.04 9.25
C PRO A 516 6.45 -41.47 10.44
N VAL A 517 6.73 -40.56 11.41
CA VAL A 517 6.71 -40.82 12.88
C VAL A 517 7.09 -39.57 13.73
N THR A 518 6.12 -39.17 14.56
CA THR A 518 6.15 -38.64 15.95
C THR A 518 6.83 -37.32 16.37
N GLY A 519 6.02 -36.44 16.96
CA GLY A 519 6.42 -35.43 17.94
C GLY A 519 5.24 -34.55 18.39
N ARG A 520 4.51 -34.97 19.44
CA ARG A 520 3.42 -34.21 20.10
C ARG A 520 4.01 -33.15 21.07
N PRO A 521 3.36 -32.00 21.30
CA PRO A 521 3.91 -30.89 22.07
C PRO A 521 3.53 -30.93 23.56
N THR A 522 4.42 -30.43 24.41
CA THR A 522 4.17 -30.07 25.82
C THR A 522 4.98 -28.83 26.16
N ASP A 523 4.31 -27.70 26.40
CA ASP A 523 4.25 -27.04 27.72
C ASP A 523 3.77 -25.59 27.63
N SER A 524 2.64 -25.33 28.29
CA SER A 524 2.21 -24.01 28.78
C SER A 524 2.99 -23.65 30.05
N PRO A 525 3.14 -22.35 30.35
CA PRO A 525 3.27 -21.92 31.73
C PRO A 525 2.09 -21.01 32.13
N THR A 526 1.44 -21.37 33.24
CA THR A 526 0.61 -20.46 34.04
C THR A 526 1.29 -20.20 35.39
N SER A 527 1.08 -18.97 35.86
CA SER A 527 1.20 -18.38 37.20
C SER A 527 2.60 -18.07 37.76
N SER A 528 2.88 -16.77 37.85
CA SER A 528 3.05 -16.03 39.12
C SER A 528 2.61 -14.59 38.93
#